data_AF-A0A963G8R8-F1
#
_entry.id   AF-A0A963G8R8-F1
#
_cell.length_a   1.000
_cell.length_b   1.000
_cell.length_c   1.000
_cell.angle_alpha   90.00
_cell.angle_beta   90.00
_cell.angle_gamma   90.00
#
_symmetry.space_group_name_H-M   'P 1'
#
loop_
_entity.id
_entity.type
_entity.pdbx_description
1 polymer ?
#
loop_
_entity_poly.entity_id
_entity_poly.type
_entity_poly.pdbx_seq_one_letter_code
_entity_poly.pdbx_strand_id
1 'polypeptide(L)'
;MTKRRKSLLLRLGMAMAGITTLALIGMLSSVLIARTLDGFAAAINQAGTLRMQSYRIASSLIHAERESERRARITTEQLVEEYNQRLLSPRIHNVLDKGASDRVTQAYLAVEQHWQSQMEPPLQAYIAAQKQPFDKPDTEQQRAFYLAHVDRFVEDIHFFVKMLELDAEEKTQQLHLIQLISLVLTL
;
A
#
# COMPACT_ATOMS: atom_id res chain seq x y z
N MET A 1 41.59 41.45 -32.74
CA MET A 1 40.80 41.39 -31.48
C MET A 1 39.51 40.55 -31.55
N THR A 2 39.16 39.95 -32.70
CA THR A 2 37.87 39.24 -32.92
C THR A 2 37.84 37.77 -32.47
N LYS A 3 38.97 37.05 -32.50
CA LYS A 3 39.07 35.63 -32.12
C LYS A 3 38.78 35.37 -30.63
N ARG A 4 39.24 36.27 -29.73
CA ARG A 4 39.00 36.19 -28.28
C ARG A 4 37.51 36.36 -27.91
N ARG A 5 36.79 37.29 -28.54
CA ARG A 5 35.34 37.49 -28.29
C ARG A 5 34.50 36.28 -28.70
N LYS A 6 34.79 35.67 -29.85
CA LYS A 6 34.12 34.43 -30.29
C LYS A 6 34.36 33.27 -29.32
N SER A 7 35.58 33.15 -28.78
CA SER A 7 35.93 32.15 -27.77
C SER A 7 35.21 32.37 -26.43
N LEU A 8 35.03 33.63 -26.00
CA LEU A 8 34.29 33.97 -24.78
C LEU A 8 32.79 33.65 -24.92
N LEU A 9 32.18 34.02 -26.05
CA LEU A 9 30.79 33.71 -26.34
C LEU A 9 30.52 32.21 -26.40
N LEU A 10 31.43 31.44 -27.01
CA LEU A 10 31.32 29.97 -27.06
C LEU A 10 31.40 29.37 -25.64
N ARG A 11 32.34 29.85 -24.82
CA ARG A 11 32.52 29.36 -23.44
C ARG A 11 31.31 29.69 -22.56
N LEU A 12 30.74 30.89 -22.71
CA LEU A 12 29.53 31.30 -22.03
C LEU A 12 28.32 30.49 -22.49
N GLY A 13 28.19 30.24 -23.80
CA GLY A 13 27.16 29.39 -24.36
C GLY A 13 27.24 27.95 -23.85
N MET A 14 28.44 27.37 -23.78
CA MET A 14 28.64 26.03 -23.18
C MET A 14 28.28 26.01 -21.69
N ALA A 15 28.66 27.03 -20.92
CA ALA A 15 28.30 27.13 -19.51
C ALA A 15 26.78 27.22 -19.31
N MET A 16 26.11 28.09 -20.06
CA MET A 16 24.64 28.22 -20.02
C MET A 16 23.94 26.92 -20.45
N ALA A 17 24.44 26.25 -21.49
CA ALA A 17 23.90 24.96 -21.93
C ALA A 17 24.08 23.88 -20.84
N GLY A 18 25.22 23.87 -20.16
CA GLY A 18 25.48 22.97 -19.03
C GLY A 18 24.52 23.19 -17.86
N ILE A 19 24.37 24.44 -17.42
CA ILE A 19 23.42 24.83 -16.35
C ILE A 19 21.99 24.45 -16.73
N THR A 20 21.57 24.77 -17.96
CA THR A 20 20.23 24.43 -18.46
C THR A 20 20.00 22.92 -18.47
N THR A 21 21.00 22.14 -18.91
CA THR A 21 20.90 20.67 -18.93
C THR A 21 20.79 20.10 -17.52
N LEU A 22 21.59 20.59 -16.58
CA LEU A 22 21.51 20.19 -15.16
C LEU A 22 20.13 20.49 -14.55
N ALA A 23 19.58 21.68 -14.83
CA ALA A 23 18.26 22.08 -14.36
C ALA A 23 17.15 21.17 -14.94
N LEU A 24 17.22 20.84 -16.23
CA LEU A 24 16.26 19.95 -16.89
C LEU A 24 16.31 18.52 -16.33
N ILE A 25 17.51 17.98 -16.07
CA ILE A 25 17.66 16.67 -15.44
C ILE A 25 17.03 16.68 -14.04
N GLY A 26 17.32 17.70 -13.24
CA GLY A 26 16.73 17.84 -11.90
C GLY A 26 15.20 17.91 -11.92
N MET A 27 14.63 18.70 -12.83
CA MET A 27 13.18 18.77 -13.00
C MET A 27 12.57 17.43 -13.45
N LEU A 28 13.17 16.76 -14.42
CA LEU A 28 12.67 15.48 -14.93
C LEU A 28 12.71 14.40 -13.83
N SER A 29 13.81 14.31 -13.08
CA SER A 29 13.92 13.41 -11.92
C SER A 29 12.85 13.70 -10.87
N SER A 30 12.57 14.98 -10.59
CA SER A 30 11.52 15.37 -9.65
C SER A 30 10.12 14.90 -10.08
N VAL A 31 9.80 15.01 -11.38
CA VAL A 31 8.50 14.57 -11.90
C VAL A 31 8.36 13.05 -11.82
N LEU A 32 9.42 12.29 -12.16
CA LEU A 32 9.38 10.83 -12.11
C LEU A 32 9.21 10.33 -10.68
N ILE A 33 9.95 10.90 -9.72
CA ILE A 33 9.86 10.52 -8.31
C ILE A 33 8.49 10.91 -7.72
N ALA A 34 7.96 12.10 -8.05
CA ALA A 34 6.64 12.51 -7.57
C ALA A 34 5.53 11.53 -7.99
N ARG A 35 5.56 11.04 -9.25
CA ARG A 35 4.61 10.01 -9.71
C ARG A 35 4.74 8.70 -8.93
N THR A 36 5.95 8.33 -8.54
CA THR A 36 6.18 7.16 -7.68
C THR A 36 5.57 7.40 -6.29
N LEU A 37 5.78 8.56 -5.68
CA LEU A 37 5.24 8.91 -4.37
C LEU A 37 3.70 8.93 -4.34
N ASP A 38 3.05 9.40 -5.40
CA ASP A 38 1.58 9.31 -5.55
C ASP A 38 1.10 7.85 -5.50
N GLY A 39 1.87 6.93 -6.10
CA GLY A 39 1.64 5.49 -6.03
C GLY A 39 1.73 4.96 -4.58
N PHE A 40 2.74 5.36 -3.83
CA PHE A 40 2.88 5.01 -2.41
C PHE A 40 1.73 5.54 -1.56
N ALA A 41 1.31 6.79 -1.76
CA ALA A 41 0.17 7.36 -1.04
C ALA A 41 -1.13 6.57 -1.31
N ALA A 42 -1.35 6.17 -2.56
CA ALA A 42 -2.47 5.31 -2.93
C ALA A 42 -2.39 3.92 -2.28
N ALA A 43 -1.21 3.31 -2.22
CA ALA A 43 -0.99 2.02 -1.58
C ALA A 43 -1.17 2.08 -0.05
N ILE A 44 -0.63 3.12 0.61
CA ILE A 44 -0.78 3.36 2.05
C ILE A 44 -2.26 3.48 2.43
N ASN A 45 -3.03 4.28 1.69
CA ASN A 45 -4.45 4.42 1.94
C ASN A 45 -5.18 3.08 1.73
N GLN A 46 -4.87 2.38 0.65
CA GLN A 46 -5.46 1.09 0.34
C GLN A 46 -5.19 0.05 1.43
N ALA A 47 -3.94 -0.07 1.87
CA ALA A 47 -3.53 -0.96 2.95
C ALA A 47 -4.13 -0.54 4.30
N GLY A 48 -4.23 0.76 4.57
CA GLY A 48 -4.95 1.28 5.73
C GLY A 48 -6.42 0.84 5.78
N THR A 49 -7.07 0.73 4.62
CA THR A 49 -8.45 0.25 4.58
C THR A 49 -8.64 -1.22 4.95
N LEU A 50 -7.58 -2.05 4.86
CA LEU A 50 -7.63 -3.45 5.28
C LEU A 50 -7.91 -3.56 6.78
N ARG A 51 -7.27 -2.71 7.62
CA ARG A 51 -7.51 -2.69 9.08
C ARG A 51 -8.96 -2.40 9.41
N MET A 52 -9.52 -1.39 8.75
CA MET A 52 -10.92 -1.01 8.94
C MET A 52 -11.85 -2.15 8.49
N GLN A 53 -11.52 -2.82 7.38
CA GLN A 53 -12.28 -3.97 6.90
C GLN A 53 -12.22 -5.16 7.87
N SER A 54 -11.06 -5.47 8.45
CA SER A 54 -10.91 -6.51 9.48
C SER A 54 -11.83 -6.27 10.67
N TYR A 55 -11.89 -5.03 11.17
CA TYR A 55 -12.79 -4.69 12.27
C TYR A 55 -14.27 -4.64 11.85
N ARG A 56 -14.59 -4.31 10.59
CA ARG A 56 -15.96 -4.43 10.08
C ARG A 56 -16.43 -5.88 10.07
N ILE A 57 -15.57 -6.83 9.70
CA ILE A 57 -15.84 -8.27 9.77
C ILE A 57 -16.03 -8.70 11.23
N ALA A 58 -15.14 -8.29 12.14
CA ALA A 58 -15.30 -8.59 13.57
C ALA A 58 -16.62 -8.05 14.12
N SER A 59 -16.99 -6.82 13.75
CA SER A 59 -18.27 -6.22 14.15
C SER A 59 -19.47 -6.99 13.59
N SER A 60 -19.45 -7.40 12.31
CA SER A 60 -20.56 -8.17 11.72
C SER A 60 -20.74 -9.53 12.41
N LEU A 61 -19.64 -10.15 12.82
CA LEU A 61 -19.65 -11.39 13.58
C LEU A 61 -20.27 -11.21 14.98
N ILE A 62 -19.91 -10.14 15.71
CA ILE A 62 -20.49 -9.84 17.03
C ILE A 62 -21.99 -9.57 16.95
N HIS A 63 -22.46 -8.92 15.87
CA HIS A 63 -23.87 -8.54 15.73
C HIS A 63 -24.74 -9.64 15.12
N ALA A 64 -24.14 -10.73 14.64
CA ALA A 64 -24.82 -11.81 13.93
C ALA A 64 -26.00 -12.42 14.69
N GLU A 65 -25.91 -12.53 16.02
CA GLU A 65 -26.96 -13.10 16.87
C GLU A 65 -28.24 -12.25 16.93
N ARG A 66 -28.13 -10.95 16.63
CA ARG A 66 -29.26 -10.01 16.62
C ARG A 66 -29.96 -9.91 15.26
N GLU A 67 -29.37 -10.51 14.24
CA GLU A 67 -29.89 -10.50 12.87
C GLU A 67 -30.43 -11.88 12.48
N SER A 68 -31.25 -11.92 11.42
CA SER A 68 -31.58 -13.22 10.81
C SER A 68 -30.30 -13.86 10.26
N GLU A 69 -30.10 -15.16 10.46
CA GLU A 69 -28.94 -15.93 9.96
C GLU A 69 -28.62 -15.59 8.49
N ARG A 70 -29.63 -15.51 7.62
CA ARG A 70 -29.45 -15.13 6.21
C ARG A 70 -28.77 -13.76 6.02
N ARG A 71 -29.14 -12.74 6.81
CA ARG A 71 -28.57 -11.39 6.70
C ARG A 71 -27.15 -11.34 7.24
N ALA A 72 -26.91 -11.91 8.41
CA ALA A 72 -25.58 -12.02 9.00
C ALA A 72 -24.58 -12.70 8.04
N ARG A 73 -25.03 -13.78 7.37
CA ARG A 73 -24.26 -14.45 6.31
C ARG A 73 -23.89 -13.52 5.17
N ILE A 74 -24.90 -12.89 4.54
CA ILE A 74 -24.71 -12.04 3.35
C ILE A 74 -23.77 -10.88 3.67
N THR A 75 -23.96 -10.23 4.83
CA THR A 75 -23.09 -9.14 5.28
C THR A 75 -21.65 -9.62 5.43
N THR A 76 -21.43 -10.76 6.09
CA THR A 76 -20.07 -11.30 6.30
C THR A 76 -19.41 -11.71 4.97
N GLU A 77 -20.16 -12.37 4.08
CA GLU A 77 -19.70 -12.77 2.74
C GLU A 77 -19.28 -11.56 1.89
N GLN A 78 -20.06 -10.47 1.92
CA GLN A 78 -19.70 -9.22 1.25
C GLN A 78 -18.44 -8.58 1.83
N LEU A 79 -18.29 -8.58 3.16
CA LEU A 79 -17.13 -7.96 3.79
C LEU A 79 -15.83 -8.73 3.52
N VAL A 80 -15.90 -10.06 3.43
CA VAL A 80 -14.77 -10.93 3.04
C VAL A 80 -14.37 -10.68 1.60
N GLU A 81 -15.33 -10.62 0.69
CA GLU A 81 -15.08 -10.32 -0.72
C GLU A 81 -14.45 -8.93 -0.90
N GLU A 82 -14.98 -7.92 -0.21
CA GLU A 82 -14.39 -6.58 -0.17
C GLU A 82 -12.96 -6.59 0.38
N TYR A 83 -12.65 -7.44 1.36
CA TYR A 83 -11.29 -7.60 1.88
C TYR A 83 -10.36 -8.15 0.80
N ASN A 84 -10.75 -9.23 0.14
CA ASN A 84 -9.97 -9.87 -0.94
C ASN A 84 -9.67 -8.88 -2.08
N GLN A 85 -10.69 -8.13 -2.53
CA GLN A 85 -10.52 -7.09 -3.55
C GLN A 85 -9.55 -5.98 -3.10
N ARG A 86 -9.57 -5.61 -1.82
CA ARG A 86 -8.68 -4.58 -1.30
C ARG A 86 -7.25 -5.08 -1.18
N LEU A 87 -7.05 -6.32 -0.75
CA LEU A 87 -5.75 -6.97 -0.60
C LEU A 87 -5.06 -7.16 -1.96
N LEU A 88 -5.85 -7.51 -2.98
CA LEU A 88 -5.38 -7.72 -4.35
C LEU A 88 -5.44 -6.45 -5.22
N SER A 89 -5.64 -5.28 -4.61
CA SER A 89 -5.82 -4.04 -5.34
C SER A 89 -4.60 -3.70 -6.22
N PRO A 90 -4.81 -3.23 -7.47
CA PRO A 90 -3.73 -2.72 -8.30
C PRO A 90 -2.96 -1.57 -7.65
N ARG A 91 -3.55 -0.84 -6.68
CA ARG A 91 -2.86 0.24 -5.96
C ARG A 91 -1.68 -0.30 -5.15
N ILE A 92 -1.82 -1.49 -4.57
CA ILE A 92 -0.74 -2.16 -3.83
C ILE A 92 0.25 -2.78 -4.81
N HIS A 93 -0.24 -3.57 -5.77
CA HIS A 93 0.61 -4.32 -6.71
C HIS A 93 1.47 -3.41 -7.60
N ASN A 94 0.94 -2.25 -8.03
CA ASN A 94 1.74 -1.28 -8.79
C ASN A 94 2.97 -0.79 -8.03
N VAL A 95 2.91 -0.69 -6.69
CA VAL A 95 4.06 -0.29 -5.87
C VAL A 95 5.04 -1.46 -5.74
N LEU A 96 4.53 -2.67 -5.49
CA LEU A 96 5.34 -3.89 -5.41
C LEU A 96 6.14 -4.14 -6.71
N ASP A 97 5.51 -3.98 -7.87
CA ASP A 97 6.13 -4.25 -9.17
C ASP A 97 7.17 -3.20 -9.59
N LYS A 98 7.05 -1.95 -9.13
CA LYS A 98 7.77 -0.79 -9.69
C LYS A 98 8.88 -0.24 -8.82
N GLY A 99 9.17 -0.88 -7.69
CA GLY A 99 10.33 -0.51 -6.86
C GLY A 99 10.01 -0.25 -5.39
N ALA A 100 9.12 -1.05 -4.82
CA ALA A 100 9.07 -1.24 -3.37
C ALA A 100 10.36 -1.95 -2.90
N SER A 101 10.84 -1.63 -1.70
CA SER A 101 11.91 -2.41 -1.08
C SER A 101 11.44 -3.83 -0.70
N ASP A 102 12.40 -4.74 -0.54
CA ASP A 102 12.14 -6.10 -0.08
C ASP A 102 11.34 -6.13 1.23
N ARG A 103 11.51 -5.13 2.10
CA ARG A 103 10.77 -5.03 3.37
C ARG A 103 9.27 -4.84 3.16
N VAL A 104 8.90 -3.99 2.20
CA VAL A 104 7.49 -3.77 1.83
C VAL A 104 6.90 -5.04 1.24
N THR A 105 7.63 -5.69 0.32
CA THR A 105 7.19 -6.93 -0.32
C THR A 105 6.99 -8.05 0.70
N GLN A 106 7.94 -8.24 1.62
CA GLN A 106 7.82 -9.25 2.68
C GLN A 106 6.67 -8.95 3.64
N ALA A 107 6.44 -7.69 4.00
CA ALA A 107 5.33 -7.32 4.85
C ALA A 107 3.97 -7.54 4.17
N TYR A 108 3.86 -7.26 2.87
CA TYR A 108 2.67 -7.58 2.08
C TYR A 108 2.40 -9.09 2.06
N LEU A 109 3.41 -9.90 1.72
CA LEU A 109 3.28 -11.35 1.66
C LEU A 109 2.90 -11.96 3.02
N ALA A 110 3.43 -11.41 4.12
CA ALA A 110 3.04 -11.84 5.46
C ALA A 110 1.55 -11.58 5.74
N VAL A 111 1.03 -10.40 5.37
CA VAL A 111 -0.41 -10.07 5.51
C VAL A 111 -1.26 -10.97 4.63
N GLU A 112 -0.87 -11.17 3.36
CA GLU A 112 -1.59 -12.04 2.43
C GLU A 112 -1.63 -13.48 2.93
N GLN A 113 -0.49 -14.02 3.35
CA GLN A 113 -0.38 -15.37 3.87
C GLN A 113 -1.20 -15.53 5.16
N HIS A 114 -1.10 -14.59 6.11
CA HIS A 114 -1.84 -14.66 7.36
C HIS A 114 -3.36 -14.61 7.11
N TRP A 115 -3.80 -13.78 6.15
CA TRP A 115 -5.19 -13.74 5.71
C TRP A 115 -5.66 -15.08 5.16
N GLN A 116 -4.99 -15.58 4.11
CA GLN A 116 -5.42 -16.78 3.38
C GLN A 116 -5.33 -18.06 4.22
N SER A 117 -4.34 -18.14 5.12
CA SER A 117 -4.09 -19.36 5.89
C SER A 117 -4.78 -19.41 7.25
N GLN A 118 -5.13 -18.28 7.87
CA GLN A 118 -5.69 -18.27 9.23
C GLN A 118 -6.99 -17.47 9.35
N MET A 119 -7.09 -16.30 8.73
CA MET A 119 -8.22 -15.40 8.98
C MET A 119 -9.42 -15.67 8.06
N GLU A 120 -9.20 -15.97 6.78
CA GLU A 120 -10.25 -16.27 5.82
C GLU A 120 -10.94 -17.64 6.04
N PRO A 121 -10.20 -18.75 6.29
CA PRO A 121 -10.81 -20.07 6.46
C PRO A 121 -11.97 -20.16 7.49
N PRO A 122 -11.85 -19.62 8.73
CA PRO A 122 -12.95 -19.66 9.70
C PRO A 122 -14.16 -18.85 9.25
N LEU A 123 -13.97 -17.75 8.51
CA LEU A 123 -15.07 -16.97 7.93
C LEU A 123 -15.80 -17.74 6.85
N GLN A 124 -15.07 -18.44 5.98
CA GLN A 124 -15.66 -19.29 4.93
C GLN A 124 -16.45 -20.45 5.56
N ALA A 125 -15.91 -21.08 6.61
CA ALA A 125 -16.61 -22.11 7.37
C ALA A 125 -17.90 -21.57 8.02
N TYR A 126 -17.84 -20.38 8.64
CA TYR A 126 -18.99 -19.69 9.20
C TYR A 126 -20.07 -19.37 8.15
N ILE A 127 -19.67 -18.88 6.97
CA ILE A 127 -20.59 -18.58 5.86
C ILE A 127 -21.23 -19.87 5.32
N ALA A 128 -20.46 -20.94 5.15
CA ALA A 128 -20.93 -22.22 4.66
C ALA A 128 -21.92 -22.90 5.62
N ALA A 129 -21.63 -22.86 6.92
CA ALA A 129 -22.49 -23.39 7.98
C ALA A 129 -23.91 -22.80 7.91
N GLN A 130 -24.02 -21.49 7.67
CA GLN A 130 -25.30 -20.79 7.56
C GLN A 130 -26.06 -21.06 6.24
N LYS A 131 -25.51 -21.86 5.33
CA LYS A 131 -26.22 -22.33 4.13
C LYS A 131 -26.98 -23.64 4.39
N GLN A 132 -26.65 -24.39 5.44
CA GLN A 132 -27.25 -25.69 5.74
C GLN A 132 -28.21 -25.61 6.96
N PRO A 133 -29.50 -25.94 6.80
CA PRO A 133 -30.48 -25.80 7.89
C PRO A 133 -30.50 -26.95 8.90
N PHE A 134 -29.90 -28.10 8.60
CA PHE A 134 -30.10 -29.34 9.37
C PHE A 134 -28.91 -29.80 10.21
N ASP A 135 -27.71 -29.28 9.93
CA ASP A 135 -26.49 -29.56 10.68
C ASP A 135 -25.85 -28.19 10.93
N LYS A 136 -25.86 -27.71 12.16
CA LYS A 136 -25.24 -26.43 12.53
C LYS A 136 -23.84 -26.76 13.06
N PRO A 137 -22.78 -26.72 12.22
CA PRO A 137 -21.43 -26.80 12.74
C PRO A 137 -21.20 -25.69 13.77
N ASP A 138 -20.18 -25.86 14.59
CA ASP A 138 -19.81 -24.93 15.66
C ASP A 138 -19.36 -23.57 15.06
N THR A 139 -20.33 -22.74 14.70
CA THR A 139 -20.15 -21.37 14.20
C THR A 139 -19.65 -20.45 15.31
N GLU A 140 -19.87 -20.82 16.58
CA GLU A 140 -19.33 -20.15 17.74
C GLU A 140 -17.81 -20.25 17.75
N GLN A 141 -17.26 -21.44 17.54
CA GLN A 141 -15.82 -21.66 17.48
C GLN A 141 -15.16 -20.84 16.36
N GLN A 142 -15.75 -20.83 15.16
CA GLN A 142 -15.20 -20.05 14.03
C GLN A 142 -15.25 -18.55 14.30
N ARG A 143 -16.34 -18.08 14.89
CA ARG A 143 -16.50 -16.68 15.29
C ARG A 143 -15.48 -16.29 16.36
N ALA A 144 -15.40 -17.08 17.43
CA ALA A 144 -14.48 -16.86 18.54
C ALA A 144 -13.02 -16.86 18.07
N PHE A 145 -12.66 -17.76 17.14
CA PHE A 145 -11.34 -17.78 16.54
C PHE A 145 -11.02 -16.45 15.85
N TYR A 146 -11.88 -15.98 14.95
CA TYR A 146 -11.62 -14.71 14.24
C TYR A 146 -11.50 -13.53 15.23
N LEU A 147 -12.43 -13.43 16.17
CA LEU A 147 -12.46 -12.34 17.16
C LEU A 147 -11.23 -12.35 18.08
N ALA A 148 -10.68 -13.51 18.40
CA ALA A 148 -9.47 -13.62 19.23
C ALA A 148 -8.18 -13.24 18.48
N HIS A 149 -8.15 -13.36 17.14
CA HIS A 149 -6.94 -13.16 16.34
C HIS A 149 -6.93 -11.85 15.54
N VAL A 150 -8.07 -11.16 15.41
CA VAL A 150 -8.20 -9.95 14.57
C VAL A 150 -7.24 -8.83 14.98
N ASP A 151 -7.00 -8.60 16.27
CA ASP A 151 -6.10 -7.54 16.73
C ASP A 151 -4.65 -7.81 16.30
N ARG A 152 -4.16 -9.04 16.50
CA ARG A 152 -2.82 -9.45 16.05
C ARG A 152 -2.68 -9.38 14.54
N PHE A 153 -3.72 -9.76 13.80
CA PHE A 153 -3.74 -9.63 12.34
C PHE A 153 -3.66 -8.17 11.89
N VAL A 154 -4.39 -7.27 12.56
CA VAL A 154 -4.35 -5.82 12.28
C VAL A 154 -2.97 -5.22 12.55
N GLU A 155 -2.21 -5.75 13.52
CA GLU A 155 -0.81 -5.35 13.74
C GLU A 155 0.09 -5.69 12.54
N ASP A 156 -0.11 -6.84 11.89
CA ASP A 156 0.66 -7.20 10.68
C ASP A 156 0.34 -6.23 9.53
N ILE A 157 -0.93 -5.84 9.38
CA ILE A 157 -1.34 -4.80 8.43
C ILE A 157 -0.74 -3.44 8.81
N HIS A 158 -0.66 -3.11 10.11
CA HIS A 158 -0.02 -1.89 10.58
C HIS A 158 1.47 -1.87 10.23
N PHE A 159 2.17 -2.98 10.44
CA PHE A 159 3.58 -3.14 10.04
C PHE A 159 3.76 -2.98 8.53
N PHE A 160 2.90 -3.57 7.72
CA PHE A 160 2.92 -3.39 6.27
C PHE A 160 2.78 -1.93 5.85
N VAL A 161 1.80 -1.21 6.41
CA VAL A 161 1.66 0.23 6.14
C VAL A 161 2.90 1.00 6.60
N LYS A 162 3.49 0.63 7.75
CA LYS A 162 4.70 1.30 8.22
C LYS A 162 5.87 1.12 7.25
N MET A 163 6.02 -0.07 6.65
CA MET A 163 7.05 -0.30 5.63
C MET A 163 6.80 0.55 4.38
N LEU A 164 5.54 0.70 3.94
CA LEU A 164 5.20 1.58 2.82
C LEU A 164 5.55 3.05 3.12
N GLU A 165 5.26 3.52 4.34
CA GLU A 165 5.59 4.88 4.78
C GLU A 165 7.10 5.13 4.76
N LEU A 166 7.89 4.22 5.34
CA LEU A 166 9.35 4.35 5.38
C LEU A 166 9.98 4.35 3.98
N ASP A 167 9.47 3.50 3.07
CA ASP A 167 9.96 3.45 1.69
C ASP A 167 9.63 4.74 0.92
N ALA A 168 8.44 5.31 1.15
CA ALA A 168 8.05 6.59 0.58
C ALA A 168 8.88 7.77 1.14
N GLU A 169 9.17 7.76 2.44
CA GLU A 169 10.02 8.74 3.10
C GLU A 169 11.45 8.71 2.54
N GLU A 170 12.04 7.52 2.36
CA GLU A 170 13.39 7.38 1.80
C GLU A 170 13.47 7.94 0.37
N LYS A 171 12.50 7.62 -0.49
CA LYS A 171 12.43 8.18 -1.86
C LYS A 171 12.29 9.70 -1.86
N THR A 172 11.54 10.24 -0.91
CA THR A 172 11.38 11.70 -0.73
C THR A 172 12.71 12.34 -0.31
N GLN A 173 13.45 11.73 0.61
CA GLN A 173 14.76 12.23 1.04
C GLN A 173 15.79 12.21 -0.11
N GLN A 174 15.82 11.14 -0.92
CA GLN A 174 16.68 11.05 -2.10
C GLN A 174 16.40 12.19 -3.10
N LEU A 175 15.12 12.51 -3.33
CA LEU A 175 14.73 13.63 -4.19
C LEU A 175 15.28 14.97 -3.68
N HIS A 176 15.09 15.25 -2.39
CA HIS A 176 15.58 16.50 -1.80
C HIS A 176 17.09 16.64 -1.92
N LEU A 177 17.85 15.55 -1.76
CA LEU A 177 19.29 15.55 -1.95
C LEU A 177 19.69 15.88 -3.40
N ILE A 178 19.04 15.24 -4.38
CA ILE A 178 19.29 15.52 -5.81
C ILE A 178 18.99 16.98 -6.14
N GLN A 179 17.88 17.53 -5.63
CA GLN A 179 17.51 18.92 -5.83
C GLN A 179 18.53 19.88 -5.22
N LEU A 180 19.01 19.60 -4.00
CA LEU A 180 20.01 20.43 -3.33
C LEU A 180 21.35 20.42 -4.07
N ILE A 181 21.83 19.24 -4.50
CA ILE A 181 23.05 19.12 -5.31
C ILE A 181 22.89 19.85 -6.64
N SER A 182 21.74 19.69 -7.31
CA SER A 182 21.45 20.38 -8.57
C SER A 182 21.49 21.91 -8.38
N LEU A 183 20.83 22.42 -7.34
CA LEU A 183 20.81 23.84 -7.02
C LEU A 183 22.22 24.40 -6.79
N VAL A 184 23.03 23.72 -5.98
CA VAL A 184 24.43 24.12 -5.71
C VAL A 184 25.28 24.10 -6.97
N LEU A 185 25.09 23.13 -7.87
CA LEU A 185 25.82 23.05 -9.14
C LEU A 185 25.36 24.11 -10.16
N THR A 186 24.14 24.62 -10.05
CA THR A 186 23.64 25.68 -10.93
C THR A 186 23.99 27.10 -10.47
N LEU A 187 24.28 27.29 -9.18
CA LEU A 187 24.68 28.57 -8.56
C LEU A 187 26.18 28.83 -8.75
#